data_AF-A0A8B6E986-F1
#
_entry.id   AF-A0A8B6E986-F1
#
_cell.length_a   1.000
_cell.length_b   1.000
_cell.length_c   1.000
_cell.angle_alpha   90.00
_cell.angle_beta   90.00
_cell.angle_gamma   90.00
#
_symmetry.space_group_name_H-M   'P 1'
#
loop_
_entity.id
_entity.type
_entity.pdbx_description
1 polymer ?
#
loop_
_entity_poly.entity_id
_entity_poly.type
_entity_poly.pdbx_seq_one_letter_code
_entity_poly.pdbx_strand_id
1 'polypeptide(L)'
;MARVLNDLPRWITVSVWIIANIIYFTVTYFRFDQSDEYYYTRKILGPALAWARASAAALNLNCMLILLPVCRNLVSFLRGSFQKCCNRNIRRQLDKHITFHRYIAYMICLMTVIHVGAHVFNVERYAEAYDSPTPDRELLRVLSGLGSGNSSIFLNPIREPTDPILATLRFLAGVSGIVITLSLIIMVSAATELIRRSYFEVFWFTHHLFVLFFIGLVVHGFEGIVRRQTPASVMQHNPLNCSANPSNWGKRDSSGQMRCPIPEFEGISAKAWMWTIGPMVIYIIERIVRFVRSQQRVVITKV
;
A
#
# COMPACT_ATOMS: atom_id res chain seq x y z
N MET A 1 -0.31 -30.14 27.42
CA MET A 1 1.06 -29.59 27.22
C MET A 1 1.68 -29.96 25.86
N ALA A 2 1.73 -31.24 25.45
CA ALA A 2 2.40 -31.66 24.21
C ALA A 2 1.83 -31.09 22.88
N ARG A 3 0.50 -30.87 22.78
CA ARG A 3 -0.11 -30.24 21.59
C ARG A 3 0.30 -28.77 21.42
N VAL A 4 0.41 -28.02 22.52
CA VAL A 4 0.81 -26.60 22.51
C VAL A 4 2.27 -26.45 22.09
N LEU A 5 3.17 -27.30 22.60
CA LEU A 5 4.58 -27.32 22.21
C LEU A 5 4.76 -27.67 20.71
N ASN A 6 3.91 -28.53 20.16
CA ASN A 6 3.95 -28.90 18.73
C ASN A 6 3.51 -27.77 17.79
N ASP A 7 2.65 -26.84 18.25
CA ASP A 7 2.20 -25.69 17.47
C ASP A 7 2.95 -24.39 17.81
N LEU A 8 3.81 -24.39 18.83
CA LEU A 8 4.58 -23.21 19.25
C LEU A 8 5.30 -22.50 18.10
N PRO A 9 6.00 -23.17 17.16
CA PRO A 9 6.71 -22.46 16.09
C PRO A 9 5.76 -21.75 15.10
N ARG A 10 4.50 -22.18 15.03
CA ARG A 10 3.46 -21.56 14.18
C ARG A 10 3.05 -20.25 14.80
N TRP A 11 2.77 -20.30 16.10
CA TRP A 11 2.41 -19.11 16.85
C TRP A 11 3.55 -18.12 16.89
N ILE A 12 4.81 -18.55 17.03
CA ILE A 12 5.97 -17.65 16.90
C ILE A 12 5.99 -16.96 15.53
N THR A 13 5.88 -17.73 14.44
CA THR A 13 5.90 -17.17 13.07
C THR A 13 4.76 -16.17 12.85
N VAL A 14 3.54 -16.53 13.26
CA VAL A 14 2.35 -15.68 13.14
C VAL A 14 2.48 -14.44 14.03
N SER A 15 2.97 -14.58 15.26
CA SER A 15 3.17 -13.44 16.17
C SER A 15 4.22 -12.48 15.64
N VAL A 16 5.36 -12.96 15.14
CA VAL A 16 6.38 -12.11 14.52
C VAL A 16 5.81 -11.35 13.32
N TRP A 17 5.04 -12.04 12.46
CA TRP A 17 4.39 -11.41 11.31
C TRP A 17 3.32 -10.37 11.72
N ILE A 18 2.50 -10.64 12.75
CA ILE A 18 1.51 -9.69 13.27
C ILE A 18 2.22 -8.48 13.89
N ILE A 19 3.26 -8.69 14.70
CA ILE A 19 4.04 -7.62 15.31
C ILE A 19 4.67 -6.75 14.21
N ALA A 20 5.23 -7.35 13.16
CA ALA A 20 5.76 -6.59 12.02
C ALA A 20 4.68 -5.74 11.36
N ASN A 21 3.47 -6.26 11.13
CA ASN A 21 2.35 -5.49 10.59
C ASN A 21 1.98 -4.31 11.50
N ILE A 22 1.87 -4.53 12.81
CA ILE A 22 1.53 -3.48 13.78
C ILE A 22 2.62 -2.41 13.80
N ILE A 23 3.90 -2.79 13.84
CA ILE A 23 5.01 -1.83 13.83
C ILE A 23 4.99 -0.99 12.55
N TYR A 24 4.91 -1.62 11.37
CA TYR A 24 4.88 -0.89 10.10
C TYR A 24 3.67 0.04 10.00
N PHE A 25 2.49 -0.41 10.44
CA PHE A 25 1.28 0.39 10.47
C PHE A 25 1.45 1.59 11.40
N THR A 26 1.80 1.37 12.66
CA THR A 26 1.89 2.40 13.71
C THR A 26 2.98 3.43 13.44
N VAL A 27 4.18 2.98 13.03
CA VAL A 27 5.28 3.89 12.68
C VAL A 27 4.90 4.76 11.48
N THR A 28 4.26 4.18 10.47
CA THR A 28 3.81 4.95 9.30
C THR A 28 2.67 5.90 9.69
N TYR A 29 1.73 5.46 10.52
CA TYR A 29 0.63 6.29 11.01
C TYR A 29 1.16 7.56 11.68
N PHE A 30 2.01 7.41 12.70
CA PHE A 30 2.56 8.55 13.44
C PHE A 30 3.47 9.43 12.58
N ARG A 31 4.19 8.87 11.61
CA ARG A 31 4.97 9.67 10.64
C ARG A 31 4.06 10.64 9.89
N PHE A 32 2.93 10.19 9.35
CA PHE A 32 2.03 11.04 8.59
C PHE A 32 1.17 11.95 9.47
N ASP A 33 0.90 11.55 10.71
CA ASP A 33 0.11 12.31 11.68
C ASP A 33 0.92 13.45 12.33
N GLN A 34 2.21 13.24 12.60
CA GLN A 34 3.00 14.15 13.43
C GLN A 34 4.08 14.94 12.67
N SER A 35 4.61 14.44 11.54
CA SER A 35 5.73 15.10 10.86
C SER A 35 5.33 16.44 10.22
N ASP A 36 6.16 17.47 10.37
CA ASP A 36 5.91 18.81 9.83
C ASP A 36 5.81 18.84 8.29
N GLU A 37 6.49 17.92 7.58
CA GLU A 37 6.45 17.80 6.12
C GLU A 37 5.02 17.60 5.57
N TYR A 38 4.15 16.98 6.36
CA TYR A 38 2.76 16.70 5.97
C TYR A 38 1.76 17.64 6.63
N TYR A 39 2.21 18.71 7.31
CA TYR A 39 1.32 19.62 8.04
C TYR A 39 0.19 20.16 7.15
N TYR A 40 0.53 20.72 5.99
CA TYR A 40 -0.46 21.26 5.07
C TYR A 40 -1.33 20.17 4.43
N THR A 41 -0.73 19.04 4.06
CA THR A 41 -1.47 17.88 3.55
C THR A 41 -2.49 17.38 4.56
N ARG A 42 -2.15 17.37 5.86
CA ARG A 42 -3.06 17.03 6.97
C ARG A 42 -4.16 18.06 7.17
N LYS A 43 -3.91 19.35 6.94
CA LYS A 43 -4.96 20.37 7.03
C LYS A 43 -6.07 20.14 6.00
N ILE A 44 -5.71 19.64 4.81
CA ILE A 44 -6.68 19.26 3.78
C ILE A 44 -7.31 17.90 4.13
N LEU A 45 -6.50 16.84 4.28
CA LEU A 45 -6.99 15.46 4.33
C LEU A 45 -7.42 14.97 5.71
N GLY A 46 -7.02 15.67 6.77
CA GLY A 46 -7.23 15.25 8.15
C GLY A 46 -6.61 13.88 8.46
N PRO A 47 -7.21 13.11 9.39
CA PRO A 47 -6.65 11.84 9.83
C PRO A 47 -6.67 10.75 8.75
N ALA A 48 -7.50 10.88 7.71
CA ALA A 48 -7.58 9.90 6.64
C ALA A 48 -6.27 9.75 5.85
N LEU A 49 -5.40 10.78 5.85
CA LEU A 49 -4.05 10.66 5.31
C LEU A 49 -3.24 9.57 6.03
N ALA A 50 -3.20 9.62 7.36
CA ALA A 50 -2.42 8.68 8.17
C ALA A 50 -2.96 7.26 8.03
N TRP A 51 -4.28 7.08 8.06
CA TRP A 51 -4.94 5.78 7.85
C TRP A 51 -4.65 5.18 6.48
N ALA A 52 -4.75 5.98 5.40
CA ALA A 52 -4.48 5.53 4.04
C ALA A 52 -3.01 5.09 3.87
N ARG A 53 -2.08 5.83 4.47
CA ARG A 53 -0.63 5.56 4.34
C ARG A 53 -0.16 4.41 5.23
N ALA A 54 -0.69 4.30 6.45
CA ALA A 54 -0.39 3.19 7.35
C ALA A 54 -0.87 1.85 6.80
N SER A 55 -2.11 1.80 6.29
CA SER A 55 -2.66 0.61 5.63
C SER A 55 -1.91 0.26 4.35
N ALA A 56 -1.49 1.23 3.54
CA ALA A 56 -0.65 0.99 2.36
C ALA A 56 0.72 0.39 2.71
N ALA A 57 1.34 0.82 3.81
CA ALA A 57 2.60 0.23 4.28
C ALA A 57 2.42 -1.24 4.70
N ALA A 58 1.35 -1.55 5.41
CA ALA A 58 1.00 -2.93 5.75
C ALA A 58 0.67 -3.76 4.49
N LEU A 59 -0.03 -3.19 3.50
CA LEU A 59 -0.28 -3.86 2.21
C LEU A 59 1.02 -4.20 1.49
N ASN A 60 1.98 -3.28 1.42
CA ASN A 60 3.29 -3.53 0.81
C ASN A 60 4.01 -4.72 1.46
N LEU A 61 4.04 -4.77 2.79
CA LEU A 61 4.63 -5.90 3.53
C LEU A 61 3.94 -7.22 3.19
N ASN A 62 2.61 -7.26 3.21
CA ASN A 62 1.88 -8.51 2.95
C ASN A 62 1.92 -8.94 1.48
N CYS A 63 1.90 -8.00 0.54
CA CYS A 63 2.03 -8.29 -0.89
C CYS A 63 3.45 -8.76 -1.26
N MET A 64 4.48 -8.32 -0.53
CA MET A 64 5.81 -8.93 -0.62
C MET A 64 5.77 -10.41 -0.21
N LEU A 65 5.09 -10.72 0.90
CA LEU A 65 5.11 -12.05 1.50
C LEU A 65 4.20 -13.06 0.80
N ILE A 66 3.09 -12.65 0.19
CA ILE A 66 2.03 -13.56 -0.29
C ILE A 66 2.49 -14.61 -1.32
N LEU A 67 3.52 -14.29 -2.14
CA LEU A 67 4.07 -15.17 -3.17
C LEU A 67 5.06 -16.22 -2.62
N LEU A 68 5.72 -15.94 -1.50
CA LEU A 68 6.77 -16.82 -0.97
C LEU A 68 6.21 -18.19 -0.54
N PRO A 69 5.08 -18.29 0.20
CA PRO A 69 4.53 -19.58 0.61
C PRO A 69 3.99 -20.43 -0.54
N VAL A 70 3.77 -19.89 -1.73
CA VAL A 70 3.30 -20.67 -2.90
C VAL A 70 4.45 -21.19 -3.76
N CYS A 71 5.69 -20.74 -3.51
CA CYS A 71 6.90 -21.24 -4.15
C CYS A 71 7.34 -22.60 -3.58
N ARG A 72 6.64 -23.68 -3.95
CA ARG A 72 6.87 -25.02 -3.36
C ARG A 72 8.28 -25.56 -3.56
N ASN A 73 9.01 -25.27 -4.66
CA ASN A 73 10.40 -25.72 -4.76
C ASN A 73 11.31 -24.97 -3.78
N LEU A 74 11.11 -23.65 -3.62
CA LEU A 74 11.81 -22.86 -2.60
C LEU A 74 11.51 -23.39 -1.19
N VAL A 75 10.23 -23.61 -0.87
CA VAL A 75 9.82 -24.19 0.42
C VAL A 75 10.44 -25.57 0.64
N SER A 76 10.48 -26.41 -0.40
CA SER A 76 11.09 -27.74 -0.35
C SER A 76 12.61 -27.69 -0.19
N PHE A 77 13.27 -26.74 -0.85
CA PHE A 77 14.71 -26.49 -0.72
C PHE A 77 15.05 -26.05 0.70
N LEU A 78 14.35 -25.04 1.22
CA LEU A 78 14.50 -24.58 2.61
C LEU A 78 14.30 -25.72 3.60
N ARG A 79 13.26 -26.54 3.38
CA ARG A 79 12.98 -27.73 4.19
C ARG A 79 14.16 -28.71 4.23
N GLY A 80 14.83 -28.93 3.09
CA GLY A 80 16.02 -29.78 2.99
C GLY A 80 17.28 -29.15 3.61
N SER A 81 17.48 -27.85 3.46
CA SER A 81 18.60 -27.13 4.08
C SER A 81 18.52 -27.14 5.61
N PHE A 82 17.33 -26.98 6.17
CA PHE A 82 17.13 -27.07 7.63
C PHE A 82 17.22 -28.49 8.18
N GLN A 83 17.20 -29.53 7.33
CA GLN A 83 17.40 -30.93 7.75
C GLN A 83 18.78 -31.14 8.39
N LYS A 84 19.81 -30.39 7.95
CA LYS A 84 21.18 -30.52 8.46
C LYS A 84 21.47 -29.65 9.68
N CYS A 85 20.71 -28.57 9.91
CA CYS A 85 21.08 -27.52 10.85
C CYS A 85 20.08 -27.30 12.02
N CYS A 86 18.78 -27.57 11.86
CA CYS A 86 17.78 -27.20 12.89
C CYS A 86 16.56 -28.14 13.01
N ASN A 87 15.98 -28.13 14.21
CA ASN A 87 14.96 -28.98 14.83
C ASN A 87 13.69 -29.31 13.97
N ARG A 88 13.09 -30.49 14.19
CA ARG A 88 11.84 -31.03 13.56
C ARG A 88 10.67 -30.03 13.53
N ASN A 89 10.71 -29.04 14.41
CA ASN A 89 9.76 -27.95 14.60
C ASN A 89 9.72 -26.92 13.44
N ILE A 90 10.86 -26.55 12.85
CA ILE A 90 10.90 -25.57 11.73
C ILE A 90 10.31 -26.19 10.46
N ARG A 91 10.63 -27.47 10.19
CA ARG A 91 10.06 -28.22 9.07
C ARG A 91 8.53 -28.23 9.09
N ARG A 92 7.94 -28.49 10.27
CA ARG A 92 6.48 -28.49 10.44
C ARG A 92 5.84 -27.13 10.14
N GLN A 93 6.57 -26.03 10.26
CA GLN A 93 6.08 -24.71 9.84
C GLN A 93 6.08 -24.53 8.35
N LEU A 94 7.15 -24.96 7.69
CA LEU A 94 7.23 -24.95 6.23
C LEU A 94 6.12 -25.80 5.61
N ASP A 95 5.72 -26.91 6.24
CA ASP A 95 4.59 -27.72 5.77
C ASP A 95 3.22 -26.99 5.87
N LYS A 96 3.10 -25.95 6.71
CA LYS A 96 1.88 -25.12 6.87
C LYS A 96 1.87 -23.87 5.98
N HIS A 97 2.72 -23.82 4.96
CA HIS A 97 2.90 -22.65 4.08
C HIS A 97 1.59 -22.12 3.45
N ILE A 98 0.67 -22.99 2.98
CA ILE A 98 -0.62 -22.55 2.40
C ILE A 98 -1.54 -21.94 3.46
N THR A 99 -1.49 -22.45 4.70
CA THR A 99 -2.26 -21.87 5.81
C THR A 99 -1.77 -20.45 6.09
N PHE A 100 -0.45 -20.22 6.05
CA PHE A 100 0.12 -18.89 6.20
C PHE A 100 -0.24 -17.96 5.03
N HIS A 101 -0.22 -18.45 3.78
CA HIS A 101 -0.72 -17.70 2.61
C HIS A 101 -2.16 -17.20 2.81
N ARG A 102 -3.06 -18.03 3.38
CA ARG A 102 -4.43 -17.58 3.70
C ARG A 102 -4.47 -16.49 4.77
N TYR A 103 -3.63 -16.55 5.81
CA TYR A 103 -3.56 -15.48 6.82
C TYR A 103 -3.07 -14.16 6.22
N ILE A 104 -2.06 -14.21 5.35
CA ILE A 104 -1.59 -13.03 4.62
C ILE A 104 -2.72 -12.48 3.74
N ALA A 105 -3.45 -13.34 3.03
CA ALA A 105 -4.58 -12.92 2.19
C ALA A 105 -5.69 -12.22 2.99
N TYR A 106 -6.04 -12.72 4.18
CA TYR A 106 -7.01 -12.04 5.07
C TYR A 106 -6.51 -10.68 5.55
N MET A 107 -5.21 -10.55 5.88
CA MET A 107 -4.62 -9.27 6.23
C MET A 107 -4.63 -8.28 5.06
N ILE A 108 -4.34 -8.75 3.82
CA ILE A 108 -4.45 -7.93 2.62
C ILE A 108 -5.89 -7.42 2.45
N CYS A 109 -6.89 -8.27 2.63
CA CYS A 109 -8.30 -7.85 2.55
C CYS A 109 -8.63 -6.77 3.60
N LEU A 110 -8.26 -7.01 4.87
CA LEU A 110 -8.51 -6.06 5.96
C LEU A 110 -7.84 -4.70 5.68
N MET A 111 -6.55 -4.70 5.32
CA MET A 111 -5.83 -3.47 5.03
C MET A 111 -6.34 -2.78 3.77
N THR A 112 -6.84 -3.53 2.78
CA THR A 112 -7.47 -2.96 1.58
C THR A 112 -8.75 -2.20 1.92
N VAL A 113 -9.60 -2.76 2.78
CA VAL A 113 -10.84 -2.08 3.23
C VAL A 113 -10.50 -0.76 3.94
N ILE A 114 -9.54 -0.79 4.87
CA ILE A 114 -9.09 0.42 5.59
C ILE A 114 -8.49 1.45 4.61
N HIS A 115 -7.66 0.99 3.67
CA HIS A 115 -7.00 1.83 2.68
C HIS A 115 -7.99 2.52 1.75
N VAL A 116 -8.92 1.76 1.16
CA VAL A 116 -9.96 2.28 0.26
C VAL A 116 -10.87 3.24 1.02
N GLY A 117 -11.35 2.86 2.22
CA GLY A 117 -12.19 3.73 3.04
C GLY A 117 -11.51 5.07 3.35
N ALA A 118 -10.23 5.05 3.74
CA ALA A 118 -9.47 6.27 3.96
C ALA A 118 -9.28 7.10 2.68
N HIS A 119 -9.11 6.45 1.52
CA HIS A 119 -9.02 7.15 0.24
C HIS A 119 -10.32 7.81 -0.19
N VAL A 120 -11.48 7.23 0.09
CA VAL A 120 -12.79 7.86 -0.16
C VAL A 120 -12.88 9.20 0.57
N PHE A 121 -12.58 9.22 1.88
CA PHE A 121 -12.55 10.47 2.66
C PHE A 121 -11.48 11.46 2.17
N ASN A 122 -10.34 10.98 1.68
CA ASN A 122 -9.30 11.86 1.15
C ASN A 122 -9.76 12.59 -0.12
N VAL A 123 -10.43 11.90 -1.04
CA VAL A 123 -10.91 12.53 -2.29
C VAL A 123 -12.03 13.52 -2.00
N GLU A 124 -12.97 13.17 -1.12
CA GLU A 124 -14.03 14.07 -0.67
C GLU A 124 -13.44 15.36 -0.07
N ARG A 125 -12.46 15.24 0.83
CA ARG A 125 -11.79 16.41 1.43
C ARG A 125 -10.98 17.23 0.44
N TYR A 126 -10.37 16.61 -0.58
CA TYR A 126 -9.72 17.36 -1.66
C TYR A 126 -10.73 18.20 -2.46
N ALA A 127 -11.91 17.64 -2.76
CA ALA A 127 -12.97 18.34 -3.48
C ALA A 127 -13.53 19.49 -2.62
N GLU A 128 -13.85 19.23 -1.36
CA GLU A 128 -14.32 20.25 -0.42
C GLU A 128 -13.30 21.38 -0.20
N ALA A 129 -12.00 21.06 -0.15
CA ALA A 129 -10.94 22.06 0.01
C ALA A 129 -10.77 22.96 -1.21
N TYR A 130 -11.20 22.50 -2.40
CA TYR A 130 -11.22 23.31 -3.62
C TYR A 130 -12.46 24.22 -3.65
N ASP A 131 -13.64 23.65 -3.40
CA ASP A 131 -14.93 24.35 -3.45
C ASP A 131 -15.25 25.18 -2.20
N SER A 132 -14.32 25.27 -1.24
CA SER A 132 -14.55 25.89 0.08
C SER A 132 -15.06 27.34 -0.04
N PRO A 133 -16.34 27.62 0.30
CA PRO A 133 -16.97 28.91 0.05
C PRO A 133 -16.80 29.92 1.20
N THR A 134 -16.22 29.51 2.34
CA THR A 134 -16.19 30.33 3.56
C THR A 134 -14.83 30.99 3.84
N PRO A 135 -14.81 32.24 4.36
CA PRO A 135 -13.58 32.94 4.77
C PRO A 135 -12.77 32.22 5.85
N ASP A 136 -13.44 31.47 6.74
CA ASP A 136 -12.83 30.75 7.87
C ASP A 136 -11.86 29.64 7.44
N ARG A 137 -11.91 29.24 6.16
CA ARG A 137 -11.05 28.23 5.54
C ARG A 137 -10.05 28.84 4.55
N GLU A 138 -9.62 30.08 4.79
CA GLU A 138 -8.67 30.79 3.93
C GLU A 138 -7.43 29.96 3.58
N LEU A 139 -6.85 29.24 4.55
CA LEU A 139 -5.69 28.37 4.34
C LEU A 139 -5.96 27.28 3.30
N LEU A 140 -7.12 26.60 3.35
CA LEU A 140 -7.45 25.53 2.41
C LEU A 140 -7.61 26.07 0.99
N ARG A 141 -8.26 27.24 0.85
CA ARG A 141 -8.42 27.91 -0.43
C ARG A 141 -7.07 28.32 -1.03
N VAL A 142 -6.18 28.90 -0.22
CA VAL A 142 -4.83 29.27 -0.67
C VAL A 142 -4.05 28.03 -1.11
N LEU A 143 -4.07 26.96 -0.31
CA LEU A 143 -3.39 25.70 -0.64
C LEU A 143 -3.93 25.04 -1.91
N SER A 144 -5.24 25.08 -2.14
CA SER A 144 -5.88 24.56 -3.36
C SER A 144 -5.56 25.42 -4.59
N GLY A 145 -5.37 26.72 -4.42
CA GLY A 145 -4.99 27.65 -5.49
C GLY A 145 -3.51 27.61 -5.88
N LEU A 146 -2.65 26.97 -5.09
CA LEU A 146 -1.22 26.90 -5.38
C LEU A 146 -0.92 26.14 -6.69
N GLY A 147 0.05 26.66 -7.45
CA GLY A 147 0.58 26.00 -8.65
C GLY A 147 -0.29 26.12 -9.90
N SER A 148 -1.21 27.10 -10.00
CA SER A 148 -2.06 27.34 -11.19
C SER A 148 -1.27 27.50 -12.50
N GLY A 149 0.03 27.86 -12.45
CA GLY A 149 0.91 27.93 -13.62
C GLY A 149 2.20 27.10 -13.56
N ASN A 150 2.45 26.32 -12.49
CA ASN A 150 3.67 25.51 -12.34
C ASN A 150 3.38 24.18 -11.62
N SER A 151 3.81 23.07 -12.21
CA SER A 151 3.51 21.70 -11.77
C SER A 151 4.23 21.25 -10.50
N SER A 152 5.21 22.00 -10.01
CA SER A 152 5.94 21.66 -8.78
C SER A 152 5.32 22.22 -7.49
N ILE A 153 4.36 23.15 -7.57
CA ILE A 153 3.93 23.96 -6.41
C ILE A 153 2.55 23.52 -5.87
N PHE A 154 1.83 22.65 -6.57
CA PHE A 154 0.48 22.27 -6.14
C PHE A 154 0.51 21.29 -4.97
N LEU A 155 -0.50 21.39 -4.10
CA LEU A 155 -0.79 20.42 -3.04
C LEU A 155 -2.10 19.67 -3.30
N ASN A 156 -3.17 20.40 -3.65
CA ASN A 156 -4.45 19.80 -4.04
C ASN A 156 -4.39 19.34 -5.51
N PRO A 157 -4.57 18.03 -5.78
CA PRO A 157 -4.59 17.52 -7.15
C PRO A 157 -5.89 17.88 -7.90
N ILE A 158 -6.98 18.20 -7.20
CA ILE A 158 -8.23 18.67 -7.80
C ILE A 158 -8.10 20.16 -8.08
N ARG A 159 -8.24 20.54 -9.36
CA ARG A 159 -7.94 21.89 -9.90
C ARG A 159 -9.17 22.61 -10.45
N GLU A 160 -10.30 21.92 -10.51
CA GLU A 160 -11.56 22.42 -11.02
C GLU A 160 -12.70 21.82 -10.19
N PRO A 161 -13.87 22.51 -10.10
CA PRO A 161 -15.04 21.95 -9.43
C PRO A 161 -15.44 20.63 -10.09
N THR A 162 -15.47 19.56 -9.31
CA THR A 162 -15.80 18.22 -9.81
C THR A 162 -16.39 17.37 -8.71
N ASP A 163 -17.25 16.43 -9.09
CA ASP A 163 -17.71 15.36 -8.21
C ASP A 163 -16.50 14.48 -7.78
N PRO A 164 -16.39 14.09 -6.50
CA PRO A 164 -15.36 13.17 -5.99
C PRO A 164 -15.22 11.85 -6.78
N ILE A 165 -16.33 11.30 -7.28
CA ILE A 165 -16.33 10.06 -8.07
C ILE A 165 -15.64 10.31 -9.41
N LEU A 166 -16.01 11.39 -10.10
CA LEU A 166 -15.39 11.75 -11.37
C LEU A 166 -13.91 12.11 -11.19
N ALA A 167 -13.56 12.80 -10.10
CA ALA A 167 -12.17 13.07 -9.74
C ALA A 167 -11.37 11.76 -9.60
N THR A 168 -11.93 10.77 -8.90
CA THR A 168 -11.30 9.46 -8.72
C THR A 168 -11.01 8.77 -10.06
N LEU A 169 -11.94 8.84 -11.02
CA LEU A 169 -11.78 8.20 -12.32
C LEU A 169 -10.78 8.91 -13.26
N ARG A 170 -10.38 10.14 -12.94
CA ARG A 170 -9.38 10.89 -13.72
C ARG A 170 -7.95 10.56 -13.30
N PHE A 171 -7.75 10.18 -12.04
CA PHE A 171 -6.42 9.87 -11.51
C PHE A 171 -6.02 8.43 -11.83
N LEU A 172 -4.76 8.24 -12.20
CA LEU A 172 -4.17 6.91 -12.39
C LEU A 172 -4.31 6.07 -11.12
N ALA A 173 -4.06 6.66 -9.95
CA ALA A 173 -4.23 5.95 -8.68
C ALA A 173 -5.68 5.50 -8.45
N GLY A 174 -6.68 6.31 -8.84
CA GLY A 174 -8.08 5.96 -8.67
C GLY A 174 -8.52 4.81 -9.58
N VAL A 175 -8.26 4.91 -10.89
CA VAL A 175 -8.62 3.85 -11.86
C VAL A 175 -7.88 2.55 -11.55
N SER A 176 -6.56 2.61 -11.34
CA SER A 176 -5.79 1.41 -10.98
C SER A 176 -6.26 0.81 -9.65
N GLY A 177 -6.61 1.63 -8.66
CA GLY A 177 -7.16 1.19 -7.38
C GLY A 177 -8.43 0.37 -7.56
N ILE A 178 -9.38 0.86 -8.37
CA ILE A 178 -10.62 0.14 -8.70
C ILE A 178 -10.30 -1.22 -9.35
N VAL A 179 -9.43 -1.25 -10.36
CA VAL A 179 -9.06 -2.49 -11.08
C VAL A 179 -8.41 -3.52 -10.15
N ILE A 180 -7.50 -3.09 -9.28
CA ILE A 180 -6.81 -3.96 -8.32
C ILE A 180 -7.80 -4.49 -7.27
N THR A 181 -8.67 -3.65 -6.74
CA THR A 181 -9.67 -4.03 -5.75
C THR A 181 -10.68 -5.02 -6.33
N LEU A 182 -11.17 -4.79 -7.55
CA LEU A 182 -12.07 -5.73 -8.24
C LEU A 182 -11.39 -7.09 -8.48
N SER A 183 -10.12 -7.07 -8.92
CA SER A 183 -9.32 -8.29 -9.09
C SER A 183 -9.20 -9.05 -7.76
N LEU A 184 -8.91 -8.36 -6.65
CA LEU A 184 -8.82 -8.94 -5.32
C LEU A 184 -10.15 -9.57 -4.88
N ILE A 185 -11.28 -8.86 -5.06
CA ILE A 185 -12.61 -9.35 -4.68
C ILE A 185 -12.95 -10.64 -5.42
N ILE A 186 -12.72 -10.68 -6.74
CA ILE A 186 -12.98 -11.86 -7.56
C ILE A 186 -12.11 -13.05 -7.11
N MET A 187 -10.80 -12.81 -6.93
CA MET A 187 -9.86 -13.84 -6.46
C MET A 187 -10.25 -14.43 -5.10
N VAL A 188 -10.58 -13.57 -4.13
CA VAL A 188 -10.88 -14.00 -2.75
C VAL A 188 -12.21 -14.71 -2.69
N SER A 189 -13.22 -14.22 -3.41
CA SER A 189 -14.54 -14.86 -3.48
C SER A 189 -14.43 -16.28 -4.03
N ALA A 190 -13.74 -16.47 -5.16
CA ALA A 190 -13.54 -17.79 -5.75
C ALA A 190 -12.62 -18.71 -4.93
N ALA A 191 -11.76 -18.16 -4.07
CA ALA A 191 -10.88 -18.91 -3.19
C ALA A 191 -11.55 -19.42 -1.89
N THR A 192 -12.82 -19.07 -1.64
CA THR A 192 -13.59 -19.57 -0.50
C THR A 192 -13.72 -21.10 -0.56
N GLU A 193 -13.83 -21.75 0.61
CA GLU A 193 -13.84 -23.21 0.69
C GLU A 193 -14.98 -23.85 -0.09
N LEU A 194 -16.15 -23.20 -0.09
CA LEU A 194 -17.35 -23.67 -0.79
C LEU A 194 -17.14 -23.74 -2.31
N ILE A 195 -16.63 -22.66 -2.91
CA ILE A 195 -16.38 -22.57 -4.35
C ILE A 195 -15.19 -23.43 -4.72
N ARG A 196 -14.07 -23.33 -4.00
CA ARG A 196 -12.84 -24.06 -4.32
C ARG A 196 -12.99 -25.59 -4.28
N ARG A 197 -13.84 -26.12 -3.39
CA ARG A 197 -14.11 -27.57 -3.31
C ARG A 197 -15.04 -28.07 -4.42
N SER A 198 -16.03 -27.26 -4.80
CA SER A 198 -17.08 -27.67 -5.74
C SER A 198 -16.73 -27.34 -7.19
N TYR A 199 -16.03 -26.22 -7.41
CA TYR A 199 -15.70 -25.65 -8.72
C TYR A 199 -14.22 -25.23 -8.76
N PHE A 200 -13.32 -26.22 -8.76
CA PHE A 200 -11.88 -25.96 -8.69
C PHE A 200 -11.35 -25.16 -9.89
N GLU A 201 -11.88 -25.37 -11.09
CA GLU A 201 -11.48 -24.63 -12.29
C GLU A 201 -11.77 -23.12 -12.15
N VAL A 202 -12.95 -22.76 -11.61
CA VAL A 202 -13.31 -21.35 -11.35
C VAL A 202 -12.30 -20.72 -10.40
N PHE A 203 -11.99 -21.39 -9.30
CA PHE A 203 -10.91 -20.95 -8.39
C PHE A 203 -9.59 -20.77 -9.15
N TRP A 204 -9.16 -21.77 -9.93
CA TRP A 204 -7.87 -21.76 -10.59
C TRP A 204 -7.75 -20.61 -11.61
N PHE A 205 -8.72 -20.44 -12.51
CA PHE A 205 -8.69 -19.40 -13.53
C PHE A 205 -8.77 -18.00 -12.93
N THR A 206 -9.72 -17.77 -12.01
CA THR A 206 -9.86 -16.48 -11.34
C THR A 206 -8.65 -16.11 -10.50
N HIS A 207 -7.97 -17.09 -9.89
CA HIS A 207 -6.80 -16.78 -9.05
C HIS A 207 -5.63 -16.22 -9.87
N HIS A 208 -5.54 -16.49 -11.17
CA HIS A 208 -4.54 -15.90 -12.08
C HIS A 208 -4.69 -14.39 -12.27
N LEU A 209 -5.81 -13.80 -11.86
CA LEU A 209 -5.94 -12.34 -11.72
C LEU A 209 -4.88 -11.74 -10.78
N PHE A 210 -4.14 -12.55 -10.01
CA PHE A 210 -2.95 -12.10 -9.29
C PHE A 210 -1.97 -11.35 -10.21
N VAL A 211 -1.88 -11.71 -11.50
CA VAL A 211 -1.01 -11.02 -12.47
C VAL A 211 -1.46 -9.58 -12.66
N LEU A 212 -2.76 -9.36 -12.90
CA LEU A 212 -3.34 -8.01 -13.03
C LEU A 212 -3.25 -7.24 -11.72
N PHE A 213 -3.53 -7.89 -10.59
CA PHE A 213 -3.40 -7.31 -9.25
C PHE A 213 -1.99 -6.75 -9.02
N PHE A 214 -0.96 -7.52 -9.35
CA PHE A 214 0.43 -7.14 -9.11
C PHE A 214 0.95 -6.08 -10.09
N ILE A 215 0.59 -6.15 -11.38
CA ILE A 215 0.88 -5.09 -12.35
C ILE A 215 0.24 -3.78 -11.88
N GLY A 216 -1.04 -3.85 -11.52
CA GLY A 216 -1.78 -2.73 -10.95
C GLY A 216 -1.09 -2.15 -9.71
N LEU A 217 -0.69 -3.00 -8.75
CA LEU A 217 -0.05 -2.56 -7.51
C LEU A 217 1.26 -1.80 -7.74
N VAL A 218 2.05 -2.20 -8.74
CA VAL A 218 3.28 -1.49 -9.13
C VAL A 218 2.96 -0.10 -9.67
N VAL A 219 1.93 0.03 -10.52
CA VAL A 219 1.60 1.30 -11.16
C VAL A 219 0.77 2.25 -10.30
N HIS A 220 -0.02 1.71 -9.37
CA HIS A 220 -1.00 2.45 -8.57
C HIS A 220 -0.41 3.62 -7.79
N GLY A 221 0.83 3.47 -7.33
CA GLY A 221 1.52 4.50 -6.54
C GLY A 221 2.31 5.53 -7.35
N PHE A 222 2.49 5.36 -8.67
CA PHE A 222 3.44 6.16 -9.45
C PHE A 222 3.07 7.63 -9.61
N GLU A 223 1.78 7.94 -9.60
CA GLU A 223 1.30 9.31 -9.80
C GLU A 223 1.70 10.26 -8.66
N GLY A 224 1.97 9.75 -7.45
CA GLY A 224 2.46 10.57 -6.35
C GLY A 224 1.47 11.67 -5.90
N ILE A 225 0.16 11.42 -6.01
CA ILE A 225 -0.92 12.36 -5.62
C ILE A 225 -0.77 12.82 -4.16
N VAL A 226 -0.33 11.90 -3.31
CA VAL A 226 0.21 12.15 -1.97
C VAL A 226 1.38 13.13 -2.00
N ARG A 227 1.20 14.43 -1.75
CA ARG A 227 2.31 15.37 -1.69
C ARG A 227 2.70 15.77 -0.26
N ARG A 228 3.97 16.12 -0.09
CA ARG A 228 4.57 16.65 1.14
C ARG A 228 5.32 17.94 0.85
N GLN A 229 5.48 18.79 1.85
CA GLN A 229 6.36 19.94 1.74
C GLN A 229 7.81 19.46 1.59
N THR A 230 8.57 20.04 0.66
CA THR A 230 9.97 19.64 0.44
C THR A 230 10.81 19.95 1.70
N PRO A 231 11.84 19.15 2.04
CA PRO A 231 12.67 19.42 3.22
C PRO A 231 13.30 20.82 3.20
N ALA A 232 13.72 21.31 2.02
CA ALA A 232 14.23 22.66 1.85
C ALA A 232 13.15 23.72 2.11
N SER A 233 11.91 23.48 1.65
CA SER A 233 10.79 24.38 1.90
C SER A 233 10.39 24.39 3.38
N VAL A 234 10.41 23.26 4.09
CA VAL A 234 10.11 23.22 5.54
C VAL A 234 11.07 24.11 6.35
N MET A 235 12.35 24.17 5.96
CA MET A 235 13.35 25.00 6.63
C MET A 235 13.10 26.51 6.42
N GLN A 236 12.64 26.91 5.25
CA GLN A 236 12.41 28.32 4.91
C GLN A 236 10.98 28.79 5.21
N HIS A 237 10.02 27.89 5.12
CA HIS A 237 8.60 28.08 5.37
C HIS A 237 8.18 27.13 6.50
N ASN A 238 8.26 27.62 7.73
CA ASN A 238 7.83 26.86 8.90
C ASN A 238 6.29 26.77 8.91
N PRO A 239 5.69 25.57 8.81
CA PRO A 239 4.25 25.42 8.67
C PRO A 239 3.47 25.87 9.91
N LEU A 240 4.05 25.77 11.12
CA LEU A 240 3.39 26.18 12.36
C LEU A 240 3.21 27.69 12.44
N ASN A 241 4.20 28.44 11.95
CA ASN A 241 4.17 29.91 11.98
C ASN A 241 3.47 30.49 10.74
N CYS A 242 3.74 29.94 9.56
CA CYS A 242 3.25 30.50 8.31
C CYS A 242 1.78 30.15 8.03
N SER A 243 1.23 29.09 8.62
CA SER A 243 -0.18 28.73 8.44
C SER A 243 -1.17 29.73 9.03
N ALA A 244 -0.74 30.57 9.98
CA ALA A 244 -1.60 31.55 10.64
C ALA A 244 -2.06 32.69 9.72
N ASN A 245 -1.22 33.10 8.75
CA ASN A 245 -1.51 34.20 7.83
C ASN A 245 -1.17 33.83 6.37
N PRO A 246 -2.01 33.02 5.70
CA PRO A 246 -1.75 32.53 4.34
C PRO A 246 -1.67 33.65 3.28
N SER A 247 -2.40 34.75 3.48
CA SER A 247 -2.41 35.92 2.60
C SER A 247 -1.08 36.68 2.51
N ASN A 248 -0.14 36.41 3.43
CA ASN A 248 1.17 37.04 3.45
C ASN A 248 2.28 36.20 2.82
N TRP A 249 1.96 35.00 2.30
CA TRP A 249 2.94 34.14 1.65
C TRP A 249 3.51 34.82 0.38
N GLY A 250 4.83 34.78 0.23
CA GLY A 250 5.55 35.41 -0.87
C GLY A 250 5.67 36.94 -0.77
N LYS A 251 5.10 37.58 0.26
CA LYS A 251 5.25 39.04 0.49
C LYS A 251 6.51 39.33 1.31
N ARG A 252 7.16 40.45 0.98
CA ARG A 252 8.27 41.00 1.77
C ARG A 252 7.72 41.90 2.87
N ASP A 253 8.35 41.86 4.02
CA ASP A 253 8.05 42.80 5.10
C ASP A 253 8.69 44.18 4.86
N SER A 254 8.43 45.11 5.78
CA SER A 254 8.96 46.48 5.72
C SER A 254 10.49 46.56 5.73
N SER A 255 11.18 45.48 6.10
CA SER A 255 12.65 45.36 6.07
C SER A 255 13.19 44.71 4.79
N GLY A 256 12.30 44.36 3.84
CA GLY A 256 12.65 43.68 2.59
C GLY A 256 12.83 42.17 2.73
N GLN A 257 12.65 41.61 3.93
CA GLN A 257 12.81 40.19 4.22
C GLN A 257 11.50 39.42 3.93
N MET A 258 11.62 38.24 3.33
CA MET A 258 10.47 37.37 3.06
C MET A 258 10.16 36.54 4.31
N ARG A 259 9.10 36.90 5.04
CA ARG A 259 8.72 36.22 6.30
C ARG A 259 8.23 34.79 6.11
N CYS A 260 7.48 34.55 5.04
CA CYS A 260 6.99 33.24 4.65
C CYS A 260 7.09 33.10 3.12
N PRO A 261 8.12 32.42 2.58
CA PRO A 261 8.19 32.12 1.15
C PRO A 261 7.00 31.24 0.73
N ILE A 262 6.70 31.13 -0.56
CA ILE A 262 5.63 30.22 -1.02
C ILE A 262 6.09 28.77 -0.76
N PRO A 263 5.28 27.92 -0.10
CA PRO A 263 5.67 26.55 0.18
C PRO A 263 5.75 25.71 -1.10
N GLU A 264 6.76 24.85 -1.20
CA GLU A 264 6.95 23.94 -2.32
C GLU A 264 6.64 22.51 -1.91
N PHE A 265 6.00 21.76 -2.81
CA PHE A 265 5.51 20.42 -2.52
C PHE A 265 6.04 19.41 -3.53
N GLU A 266 6.37 18.21 -3.06
CA GLU A 266 6.76 17.09 -3.92
C GLU A 266 5.86 15.88 -3.70
N GLY A 267 5.62 15.11 -4.76
CA GLY A 267 4.91 13.85 -4.68
C GLY A 267 5.75 12.78 -3.97
N ILE A 268 5.12 12.01 -3.10
CA ILE A 268 5.79 10.88 -2.44
C ILE A 268 6.05 9.80 -3.50
N SER A 269 7.29 9.33 -3.57
CA SER A 269 7.68 8.27 -4.49
C SER A 269 6.96 6.94 -4.23
N ALA A 270 6.59 6.25 -5.29
CA ALA A 270 6.03 4.91 -5.21
C ALA A 270 7.06 3.95 -4.61
N LYS A 271 6.68 3.26 -3.53
CA LYS A 271 7.53 2.24 -2.88
C LYS A 271 7.10 0.81 -3.18
N ALA A 272 5.87 0.59 -3.66
CA ALA A 272 5.29 -0.75 -3.82
C ALA A 272 6.13 -1.68 -4.71
N TRP A 273 6.75 -1.16 -5.77
CA TRP A 273 7.63 -1.92 -6.64
C TRP A 273 8.85 -2.49 -5.91
N MET A 274 9.42 -1.75 -4.95
CA MET A 274 10.59 -2.19 -4.17
C MET A 274 10.26 -3.44 -3.33
N TRP A 275 9.02 -3.51 -2.84
CA TRP A 275 8.53 -4.63 -2.04
C TRP A 275 8.20 -5.86 -2.88
N THR A 276 7.81 -5.66 -4.13
CA THR A 276 7.17 -6.71 -4.93
C THR A 276 8.10 -7.34 -5.97
N ILE A 277 9.08 -6.61 -6.51
CA ILE A 277 10.01 -7.13 -7.53
C ILE A 277 10.77 -8.37 -7.06
N GLY A 278 11.36 -8.34 -5.86
CA GLY A 278 12.14 -9.48 -5.35
C GLY A 278 11.33 -10.79 -5.30
N PRO A 279 10.18 -10.82 -4.59
CA PRO A 279 9.28 -11.97 -4.58
C PRO A 279 8.75 -12.38 -5.95
N MET A 280 8.50 -11.42 -6.86
CA MET A 280 8.08 -11.72 -8.23
C MET A 280 9.16 -12.48 -8.99
N VAL A 281 10.41 -12.02 -8.92
CA VAL A 281 11.55 -12.69 -9.58
C VAL A 281 11.70 -14.11 -9.05
N ILE A 282 11.62 -14.30 -7.72
CA ILE A 282 11.66 -15.63 -7.09
C ILE A 282 10.52 -16.51 -7.62
N TYR A 283 9.31 -15.96 -7.72
CA TYR A 283 8.14 -16.69 -8.23
C TYR A 283 8.26 -17.05 -9.71
N ILE A 284 8.82 -16.17 -10.54
CA ILE A 284 9.09 -16.45 -11.96
C ILE A 284 10.08 -17.60 -12.09
N ILE A 285 11.18 -17.58 -11.33
CA ILE A 285 12.15 -18.69 -11.30
C ILE A 285 11.48 -20.01 -10.88
N GLU A 286 10.67 -19.98 -9.83
CA GLU A 286 9.86 -21.14 -9.38
C GLU A 286 8.98 -21.69 -10.52
N ARG A 287 8.35 -20.82 -11.31
CA ARG A 287 7.49 -21.22 -12.44
C ARG A 287 8.30 -21.81 -13.59
N ILE A 288 9.45 -21.22 -13.94
CA ILE A 288 10.36 -21.77 -14.95
C ILE A 288 10.81 -23.18 -14.55
N VAL A 289 11.25 -23.39 -13.31
CA VAL A 289 11.67 -24.71 -12.81
C VAL A 289 10.55 -25.74 -12.92
N ARG A 290 9.31 -25.37 -12.60
CA ARG A 290 8.16 -26.27 -12.74
C ARG A 290 7.85 -26.59 -14.19
N PHE A 291 7.92 -25.59 -15.06
CA PHE A 291 7.69 -25.78 -16.48
C PHE A 291 8.70 -26.78 -17.06
N VAL A 292 10.00 -26.59 -16.77
CA VAL A 292 11.05 -27.53 -17.20
C VAL A 292 10.81 -28.95 -16.68
N ARG A 293 10.45 -29.11 -15.39
CA ARG A 293 10.13 -30.43 -14.82
C ARG A 293 8.88 -31.07 -15.42
N SER A 294 7.90 -30.27 -15.82
CA SER A 294 6.66 -30.79 -16.43
C SER A 294 6.88 -31.43 -17.80
N GLN A 295 7.99 -31.11 -18.48
CA GLN A 295 8.37 -31.73 -19.75
C GLN A 295 9.03 -33.11 -19.57
N GLN A 296 9.31 -33.54 -18.33
CA GLN A 296 9.84 -34.87 -18.06
C GLN A 296 8.76 -35.91 -18.33
N ARG A 297 9.05 -36.88 -19.22
CA ARG A 297 8.13 -37.99 -19.48
C ARG A 297 8.02 -38.84 -18.22
N VAL A 298 6.79 -38.98 -17.71
CA VAL A 298 6.46 -39.88 -16.62
C VAL A 298 5.54 -40.96 -17.17
N VAL A 299 5.94 -42.22 -17.03
CA VAL A 299 5.10 -43.37 -17.42
C VAL A 299 4.42 -43.88 -16.16
N ILE A 300 3.08 -43.93 -16.17
CA ILE A 300 2.31 -44.53 -15.09
C ILE A 300 2.39 -46.05 -15.26
N THR A 301 3.12 -46.72 -14.38
CA THR A 301 3.30 -48.19 -14.43
C THR A 301 2.22 -48.95 -13.68
N LYS A 302 1.55 -48.30 -12.73
CA LYS A 302 0.44 -48.85 -11.94
C LYS A 302 -0.39 -47.72 -11.34
N VAL A 303 -1.71 -47.88 -11.29
CA VAL A 303 -2.68 -46.97 -10.64
C VAL A 303 -3.28 -47.68 -9.44
#